data_AF-A0A8H3YK05-F1
#
_entry.id   AF-A0A8H3YK05-F1
#
_cell.length_a   1.000
_cell.length_b   1.000
_cell.length_c   1.000
_cell.angle_alpha   90.00
_cell.angle_beta   90.00
_cell.angle_gamma   90.00
#
_symmetry.space_group_name_H-M   'P 1'
#
loop_
_entity.id
_entity.type
_entity.pdbx_description
1 polymer ?
#
loop_
_entity_poly.entity_id
_entity_poly.type
_entity_poly.pdbx_seq_one_letter_code
_entity_poly.pdbx_strand_id
1 'polypeptide(L)' 'MISAENYKQVVTQLFPSDDPWLKTDTVFAVKDDLVVDFVPTDKDPKCVRDLTYNITLAPKGIPGDSGPVKQVLGDAYKSV' A
#
# COMPACT_ATOMS: atom_id res chain seq x y z
N MET A 1 -1.44 4.23 3.80
CA MET A 1 -2.36 5.04 2.95
C MET A 1 -1.67 6.34 2.61
N ILE A 2 -1.71 6.78 1.36
CA ILE A 2 -1.02 8.00 0.90
C ILE A 2 -1.98 8.83 0.04
N SER A 3 -1.98 10.14 0.29
CA SER A 3 -2.79 11.12 -0.42
C SER A 3 -1.99 12.40 -0.67
N ALA A 4 -2.32 13.08 -1.77
CA ALA A 4 -1.79 14.40 -2.11
C ALA A 4 -2.85 15.19 -2.88
N GLU A 5 -2.78 16.53 -2.82
CA GLU A 5 -3.69 17.40 -3.57
C GLU A 5 -3.54 17.17 -5.08
N ASN A 6 -4.65 17.14 -5.83
CA ASN A 6 -4.69 16.84 -7.27
C ASN A 6 -4.21 15.43 -7.70
N TYR A 7 -3.94 14.52 -6.75
CA TYR A 7 -3.57 13.12 -7.04
C TYR A 7 -4.58 12.11 -6.47
N LYS A 8 -4.73 10.97 -7.15
CA LYS A 8 -5.54 9.85 -6.68
C LYS A 8 -4.92 9.27 -5.41
N GLN A 9 -5.76 9.04 -4.42
CA GLN A 9 -5.35 8.35 -3.20
C GLN A 9 -4.99 6.90 -3.51
N VAL A 10 -3.93 6.40 -2.87
CA VAL A 10 -3.53 5.00 -2.94
C VAL A 10 -3.63 4.36 -1.55
N VAL A 11 -4.30 3.22 -1.51
CA VAL A 11 -4.25 2.28 -0.39
C VAL A 11 -3.43 1.10 -0.88
N THR A 12 -2.29 0.86 -0.24
CA THR A 12 -1.36 -0.21 -0.58
C THR A 12 -0.68 -0.70 0.69
N GLN A 13 -0.01 -1.84 0.60
CA GLN A 13 0.71 -2.51 1.66
C GLN A 13 2.04 -3.04 1.11
N LEU A 14 3.06 -3.14 1.96
CA LEU A 14 4.38 -3.64 1.61
C LEU A 14 4.60 -4.98 2.29
N PHE A 15 5.28 -5.89 1.61
CA PHE A 15 5.58 -7.22 2.12
C PHE A 15 7.09 -7.42 2.21
N PRO A 16 7.64 -7.83 3.35
CA PRO A 16 9.05 -8.20 3.45
C PRO A 16 9.38 -9.36 2.50
N SER A 17 10.51 -9.30 1.82
CA SER A 17 10.97 -10.36 0.91
C SER A 17 11.29 -11.69 1.61
N ASP A 18 11.54 -11.64 2.92
CA ASP A 18 11.79 -12.79 3.78
C ASP A 18 10.53 -13.38 4.43
N ASP A 19 9.34 -12.88 4.09
CA ASP A 19 8.07 -13.44 4.58
C ASP A 19 7.82 -14.84 3.98
N PRO A 20 7.68 -15.90 4.80
CA PRO A 20 7.45 -17.26 4.30
C PRO A 20 6.12 -17.44 3.55
N TRP A 21 5.15 -16.52 3.71
CA TRP A 21 3.80 -16.67 3.18
C TRP A 21 3.56 -15.93 1.85
N LEU A 22 4.58 -15.27 1.27
CA LEU A 22 4.43 -14.50 0.02
C LEU A 22 3.81 -15.32 -1.12
N LYS A 23 4.16 -16.61 -1.22
CA LYS A 23 3.69 -17.50 -2.30
C LYS A 23 2.34 -18.16 -2.02
N THR A 24 1.88 -18.11 -0.77
CA THR A 24 0.67 -18.81 -0.31
C THR A 24 -0.29 -17.82 0.36
N ASP A 25 -0.29 -16.57 -0.11
CA ASP A 25 -1.18 -15.55 0.39
C ASP A 25 -2.65 -15.97 0.17
N THR A 26 -3.38 -16.11 1.27
CA THR A 26 -4.76 -16.61 1.28
C THR A 26 -5.76 -15.59 0.73
N VAL A 27 -5.36 -14.31 0.65
CA VAL A 27 -6.22 -13.21 0.17
C VAL A 27 -5.76 -12.60 -1.16
N PHE A 28 -4.73 -13.17 -1.79
CA PHE A 28 -4.24 -12.77 -3.12
C PHE A 28 -3.90 -11.27 -3.26
N ALA A 29 -3.38 -10.65 -2.20
CA ALA A 29 -2.99 -9.26 -2.14
C ALA A 29 -1.51 -9.03 -2.54
N VAL A 30 -0.66 -10.06 -2.43
CA VAL A 30 0.76 -9.97 -2.82
C VAL A 30 0.90 -9.68 -4.31
N LYS A 31 1.69 -8.66 -4.64
CA LYS A 31 2.19 -8.36 -5.97
C LYS A 31 3.70 -8.21 -5.87
N ASP A 32 4.42 -8.63 -6.90
CA ASP A 32 5.88 -8.61 -6.91
C ASP A 32 6.45 -7.20 -6.65
N ASP A 33 5.81 -6.15 -7.20
CA ASP A 33 6.20 -4.75 -6.98
C ASP A 33 6.03 -4.24 -5.52
N LEU A 34 5.26 -4.97 -4.69
CA LEU A 34 5.01 -4.63 -3.29
C LEU A 34 5.90 -5.41 -2.33
N VAL A 35 6.76 -6.30 -2.84
CA VAL A 35 7.75 -7.03 -2.06
C VAL A 35 9.00 -6.16 -1.91
N VAL A 36 9.47 -5.99 -0.68
CA VAL A 36 10.55 -5.05 -0.34
C VAL A 36 11.68 -5.70 0.44
N ASP A 37 12.90 -5.22 0.21
CA ASP A 37 14.10 -5.64 0.91
C ASP A 37 14.48 -4.67 2.03
N PHE A 38 14.59 -5.19 3.25
CA PHE A 38 15.10 -4.45 4.40
C PHE A 38 16.63 -4.58 4.48
N VAL A 39 17.36 -3.51 4.17
CA VAL A 39 18.83 -3.51 4.14
C VAL A 39 19.41 -3.15 5.51
N PRO A 40 20.53 -3.74 5.95
CA PRO A 40 21.24 -3.31 7.16
C PRO A 40 21.56 -1.82 7.16
N THR A 41 21.47 -1.17 8.31
CA THR A 41 21.80 0.26 8.46
C THR A 41 22.43 0.53 9.82
N ASP A 42 23.39 1.45 9.83
CA ASP A 42 24.06 1.93 11.05
C ASP A 42 23.69 3.40 11.35
N LYS A 43 22.71 3.96 10.63
CA LYS A 43 22.33 5.38 10.72
C LYS A 43 21.67 5.75 12.06
N ASP A 44 20.97 4.81 12.67
CA ASP A 44 20.31 4.99 13.97
C ASP A 44 20.60 3.76 14.85
N PRO A 45 21.16 3.92 16.06
CA PRO A 45 21.42 2.83 16.99
C PRO A 45 20.19 1.97 17.35
N LYS A 46 18.97 2.49 17.16
CA LYS A 46 17.71 1.78 17.40
C LYS A 46 17.13 1.11 16.16
N CYS A 47 17.69 1.38 14.98
CA CYS A 47 17.18 0.90 13.71
C CYS A 47 18.23 0.00 13.05
N VAL A 48 18.01 -1.30 13.06
CA VAL A 48 18.94 -2.28 12.48
C VAL A 48 18.77 -2.47 10.97
N ARG A 49 17.66 -1.98 10.40
CA ARG A 49 17.30 -2.13 8.99
C ARG A 49 16.64 -0.88 8.42
N ASP A 50 17.05 -0.46 7.23
CA ASP A 50 16.47 0.65 6.48
C ASP A 50 15.69 0.11 5.27
N LEU A 51 14.74 0.90 4.77
CA LEU A 51 13.95 0.59 3.59
C LEU A 51 13.66 1.89 2.82
N THR A 52 13.94 1.90 1.52
CA THR A 52 13.53 2.96 0.61
C THR A 52 12.49 2.42 -0.37
N TYR A 53 11.30 3.03 -0.38
CA TYR A 53 10.22 2.66 -1.30
C TYR A 53 9.59 3.92 -1.91
N ASN A 54 9.73 4.08 -3.22
CA ASN A 54 9.27 5.25 -3.96
C ASN A 54 7.83 5.06 -4.45
N ILE A 55 7.00 6.10 -4.29
CA ILE A 55 5.57 6.01 -4.60
C ILE A 55 5.20 7.07 -5.62
N THR A 56 4.65 6.62 -6.74
CA THR A 56 4.14 7.50 -7.81
C THR A 56 2.62 7.51 -7.75
N LEU A 57 2.03 8.70 -7.58
CA LEU A 57 0.58 8.86 -7.57
C LEU A 57 0.08 9.31 -8.95
N ALA A 58 -1.07 8.79 -9.36
CA ALA A 58 -1.72 9.22 -10.60
C ALA A 58 -2.45 10.57 -10.41
N PRO A 59 -2.39 11.50 -11.37
CA PRO A 59 -3.21 12.72 -11.34
C PRO A 59 -4.71 12.42 -11.32
N LYS A 60 -5.49 13.29 -10.66
CA LYS A 60 -6.96 13.27 -10.75
C LYS A 60 -7.41 13.79 -12.11
N GLY A 61 -8.49 13.22 -12.67
CA GLY A 61 -9.17 13.78 -13.85
C GLY A 61 -8.70 13.30 -15.22
N ILE A 62 -7.94 12.20 -15.28
CA ILE A 62 -7.59 11.54 -16.55
C ILE A 62 -8.84 10.82 -17.10
N PRO A 63 -9.19 10.94 -18.41
CA PRO A 63 -10.32 10.20 -18.99
C PRO A 63 -10.20 8.69 -18.78
N GLY A 64 -11.28 8.04 -18.29
CA GLY A 64 -11.27 6.63 -17.88
C GLY A 64 -11.03 6.40 -16.38
N ASP A 65 -10.91 7.47 -15.59
CA ASP A 65 -10.79 7.42 -14.14
C ASP A 65 -12.14 7.17 -13.46
N SER A 66 -12.35 5.96 -12.93
CA SER A 66 -13.51 5.62 -12.09
C SER A 66 -13.48 6.26 -10.70
N GLY A 67 -12.44 7.04 -10.37
CA GLY A 67 -12.23 7.59 -9.03
C GLY A 67 -11.98 6.48 -8.00
N PRO A 68 -11.69 6.82 -6.74
CA PRO A 68 -11.68 5.82 -5.68
C PRO A 68 -13.08 5.18 -5.60
N VAL A 69 -13.13 3.84 -5.59
CA VAL A 69 -14.37 3.09 -5.34
C VAL A 69 -14.98 3.64 -4.05
N LYS A 70 -16.19 4.18 -4.14
CA LYS A 70 -16.94 4.56 -2.94
C LYS A 70 -17.13 3.29 -2.13
N GLN A 71 -16.42 3.16 -1.01
CA GLN A 71 -16.64 2.07 -0.08
C GLN A 71 -18.06 2.27 0.50
N VAL A 72 -19.04 1.55 -0.04
CA VAL A 72 -20.42 1.51 0.46
C VAL A 72 -20.44 0.69 1.75
N LEU A 73 -19.81 1.21 2.79
CA LEU A 73 -19.83 0.66 4.16
C LEU A 73 -20.28 1.79 5.07
N GLY A 74 -21.58 1.98 5.19
CA GLY A 74 -22.15 3.01 6.06
C GLY A 74 -23.62 2.83 6.37
N ASP A 75 -24.41 2.34 5.42
CA ASP A 75 -25.87 2.30 5.59
C ASP A 75 -26.42 0.97 6.12
N ALA A 76 -25.60 -0.09 6.14
CA ALA A 76 -26.01 -1.43 6.60
C ALA A 76 -25.84 -1.67 8.12
N TYR A 77 -25.25 -0.74 8.88
CA TYR A 77 -24.96 -0.90 10.31
C TYR A 77 -25.70 0.11 11.21
N LYS A 78 -26.83 0.67 10.75
CA LYS A 78 -27.66 1.58 11.56
C LYS A 78 -29.05 1.04 11.95
N SER A 79 -29.24 -0.28 11.93
CA SER A 79 -30.48 -0.88 12.45
C SER A 79 -30.26 -2.24 13.10
N VAL A 80 -29.56 -2.27 14.23
CA VAL A 80 -29.87 -3.13 15.39
C VAL A 80 -29.48 -2.35 16.65
#